data_AF-A0A1E1XRI5-F1
#
_entry.id   AF-A0A1E1XRI5-F1
#
_cell.length_a   1.000
_cell.length_b   1.000
_cell.length_c   1.000
_cell.angle_alpha   90.00
_cell.angle_beta   90.00
_cell.angle_gamma   90.00
#
_symmetry.space_group_name_H-M   'P 1'
#
loop_
_entity.id
_entity.type
_entity.pdbx_description
1 polymer ?
#
loop_
_entity_poly.entity_id
_entity_poly.type
_entity_poly.pdbx_seq_one_letter_code
_entity_poly.pdbx_strand_id
1 'polypeptide(L)' 'LKRSGFVNVQAEDISDDTVKALQRELERLESRKEEFLKEFSADDYAYLKQGWEAKIKRGTDGDQVWCACYAEKSA' A
#
# COMPACT_ATOMS: atom_id res chain seq x y z
N LEU A 1 1.77 -19.56 8.69
CA LEU A 1 0.38 -19.83 9.08
C LEU A 1 0.12 -21.32 9.28
N LYS A 2 0.09 -22.16 8.24
CA LYS A 2 -0.14 -23.62 8.41
C LYS A 2 0.84 -24.32 9.38
N ARG A 3 2.15 -24.07 9.21
CA ARG A 3 3.20 -24.62 10.11
C ARG A 3 3.09 -24.14 11.57
N SER A 4 2.35 -23.07 11.81
CA SER A 4 2.16 -22.48 13.13
C SER A 4 0.86 -22.97 13.80
N GLY A 5 0.15 -23.94 13.21
CA GLY A 5 -1.08 -24.52 13.75
C GLY A 5 -2.37 -23.76 13.40
N PHE A 6 -2.31 -22.77 12.50
CA PHE A 6 -3.51 -22.10 12.00
C PHE A 6 -4.27 -22.98 11.01
N VAL A 7 -5.60 -22.94 11.10
CA VAL A 7 -6.55 -23.57 10.18
C VAL A 7 -7.18 -22.51 9.27
N ASN A 8 -7.92 -22.94 8.24
CA ASN A 8 -8.62 -22.06 7.28
C ASN A 8 -7.71 -20.96 6.68
N VAL A 9 -6.46 -21.32 6.38
CA VAL A 9 -5.47 -20.38 5.84
C VAL A 9 -5.78 -20.04 4.39
N GLN A 10 -6.07 -18.76 4.13
CA GLN A 10 -6.29 -18.17 2.82
C GLN A 10 -5.26 -17.06 2.58
N ALA A 11 -4.78 -16.95 1.36
CA ALA A 11 -3.85 -15.92 0.93
C ALA A 11 -4.23 -15.48 -0.47
N GLU A 12 -4.50 -14.19 -0.64
CA GLU A 12 -4.88 -13.57 -1.91
C GLU A 12 -3.84 -12.52 -2.29
N ASP A 13 -3.39 -12.56 -3.54
CA ASP A 13 -2.58 -11.49 -4.10
C ASP A 13 -3.48 -10.29 -4.40
N ILE A 14 -3.22 -9.18 -3.72
CA ILE A 14 -3.98 -7.93 -3.83
C ILE A 14 -3.09 -6.80 -4.36
N SER A 15 -2.02 -7.14 -5.08
CA SER A 15 -1.04 -6.17 -5.57
C SER A 15 -1.69 -5.15 -6.51
N ASP A 16 -2.52 -5.61 -7.46
CA ASP A 16 -3.23 -4.74 -8.39
C ASP A 16 -4.15 -3.74 -7.69
N ASP A 17 -4.91 -4.20 -6.70
CA ASP A 17 -5.81 -3.34 -5.93
C ASP A 17 -5.04 -2.34 -5.07
N THR A 18 -3.90 -2.77 -4.51
CA THR A 18 -3.03 -1.89 -3.75
C THR A 18 -2.39 -0.81 -4.63
N VAL A 19 -1.93 -1.17 -5.84
CA VAL A 19 -1.38 -0.21 -6.81
C VAL A 19 -2.45 0.82 -7.21
N LYS A 20 -3.68 0.38 -7.53
CA LYS A 20 -4.80 1.28 -7.84
C LYS A 20 -5.13 2.21 -6.68
N ALA A 21 -5.11 1.71 -5.44
CA ALA A 21 -5.33 2.54 -4.26
C ALA A 21 -4.23 3.61 -4.11
N LEU A 22 -2.96 3.23 -4.26
CA LEU A 22 -1.84 4.17 -4.19
C LEU A 22 -1.89 5.25 -5.28
N GLN A 23 -2.31 4.89 -6.50
CA GLN A 23 -2.50 5.87 -7.58
C GLN A 23 -3.57 6.92 -7.22
N ARG A 24 -4.73 6.48 -6.72
CA ARG A 24 -5.80 7.40 -6.27
C ARG A 24 -5.36 8.28 -5.10
N GLU A 25 -4.60 7.71 -4.17
CA GLU A 25 -4.05 8.45 -3.04
C GLU A 25 -3.05 9.51 -3.50
N LEU A 26 -2.17 9.17 -4.44
CA LEU A 26 -1.23 10.11 -5.04
C LEU A 26 -1.95 11.26 -5.77
N GLU A 27 -2.94 10.96 -6.59
CA GLU A 27 -3.78 11.98 -7.24
C GLU A 27 -4.45 12.92 -6.22
N ARG A 28 -4.93 12.36 -5.09
CA ARG A 28 -5.52 13.15 -4.00
C ARG A 28 -4.50 14.04 -3.31
N LEU A 29 -3.29 13.54 -3.04
CA LEU A 29 -2.21 14.32 -2.45
C LEU A 29 -1.81 15.48 -3.35
N GLU A 30 -1.68 15.25 -4.66
CA GLU A 30 -1.30 16.28 -5.63
C GLU A 30 -2.38 17.35 -5.79
N SER A 31 -3.66 16.95 -5.90
CA SER A 31 -4.77 17.90 -6.02
C SER A 31 -5.00 18.74 -4.77
N ARG A 32 -4.53 18.29 -3.60
CA ARG A 32 -4.67 18.99 -2.31
C ARG A 32 -3.35 19.45 -1.72
N LYS A 33 -2.33 19.66 -2.56
CA LYS A 33 -1.00 20.08 -2.11
C LYS A 33 -1.04 21.32 -1.20
N GLU A 34 -1.82 22.34 -1.55
CA GLU A 34 -1.91 23.56 -0.75
C GLU A 34 -2.53 23.33 0.63
N GLU A 35 -3.50 22.42 0.75
CA GLU A 35 -4.09 22.04 2.03
C GLU A 35 -3.08 21.26 2.87
N PHE A 36 -2.37 20.30 2.26
CA PHE A 36 -1.32 19.53 2.92
C PHE A 36 -0.21 20.43 3.50
N LEU A 37 0.23 21.45 2.74
CA LEU A 37 1.30 22.37 3.17
C LEU A 37 0.88 23.35 4.28
N LYS A 38 -0.41 23.41 4.66
CA LYS A 38 -0.84 24.14 5.85
C LYS A 38 -0.53 23.39 7.14
N GLU A 39 -0.43 22.07 7.06
CA GLU A 39 -0.24 21.19 8.22
C GLU A 39 1.15 20.52 8.24
N PHE A 40 1.77 20.37 7.07
CA PHE A 40 3.03 19.64 6.89
C PHE A 40 4.04 20.42 6.04
N SER A 41 5.30 19.99 6.08
CA SER A 41 6.36 20.65 5.31
C SER A 41 6.36 20.25 3.83
N ALA A 42 7.06 21.04 3.02
CA ALA A 42 7.32 20.70 1.62
C ALA A 42 8.16 19.42 1.48
N ASP A 43 9.04 19.15 2.45
CA ASP A 43 9.86 17.95 2.47
C ASP A 43 9.01 16.71 2.79
N ASP A 44 8.04 16.82 3.71
CA ASP A 44 7.08 15.75 3.99
C ASP A 44 6.26 15.40 2.75
N TYR A 45 5.79 16.43 2.03
CA TYR A 45 5.06 16.26 0.77
C TYR A 45 5.92 15.53 -0.26
N ALA A 46 7.16 15.99 -0.47
CA ALA A 46 8.07 15.40 -1.44
C ALA A 46 8.43 13.95 -1.08
N TYR A 47 8.70 13.68 0.19
CA TYR A 47 8.98 12.35 0.71
C TYR A 47 7.80 11.39 0.49
N LEU A 48 6.58 11.83 0.84
CA LEU A 48 5.38 11.01 0.67
C LEU A 48 5.11 10.71 -0.80
N LYS A 49 5.17 11.74 -1.65
CA LYS A 49 4.99 11.62 -3.11
C LYS A 49 5.99 10.63 -3.71
N GLN A 50 7.28 10.85 -3.50
CA GLN A 50 8.34 9.96 -4.03
C GLN A 50 8.19 8.53 -3.51
N GLY A 51 7.83 8.38 -2.23
CA GLY A 51 7.59 7.08 -1.62
C GLY A 51 6.45 6.31 -2.28
N TRP A 52 5.35 6.99 -2.64
CA TRP A 52 4.22 6.38 -3.34
C TRP A 52 4.53 6.10 -4.81
N GLU A 53 5.16 7.02 -5.54
CA GLU A 53 5.60 6.78 -6.92
C GLU A 53 6.53 5.55 -7.01
N ALA A 54 7.47 5.42 -6.08
CA ALA A 54 8.37 4.28 -6.03
C ALA A 54 7.65 2.96 -5.69
N LYS A 55 6.64 2.99 -4.81
CA LYS A 55 5.81 1.80 -4.49
C LYS A 55 4.94 1.39 -5.67
N ILE A 56 4.33 2.34 -6.38
CA ILE A 56 3.55 2.09 -7.60
C ILE A 56 4.44 1.44 -8.65
N LYS A 57 5.65 1.97 -8.86
CA LYS A 57 6.62 1.39 -9.80
C LYS A 57 6.96 -0.06 -9.42
N ARG A 58 7.41 -0.30 -8.18
CA ARG A 58 7.74 -1.66 -7.73
C ARG A 58 6.56 -2.62 -7.77
N GLY A 59 5.35 -2.12 -7.46
CA GLY A 59 4.11 -2.89 -7.57
C GLY A 59 3.80 -3.30 -9.00
N THR A 60 3.95 -2.37 -9.94
CA THR A 60 3.72 -2.62 -11.37
C THR A 60 4.79 -3.53 -11.98
N ASP A 61 6.05 -3.40 -11.53
CA ASP A 61 7.17 -4.22 -12.00
C ASP A 61 7.20 -5.62 -11.36
N GLY A 62 6.38 -5.87 -10.32
CA GLY A 62 6.34 -7.13 -9.57
C GLY A 62 7.42 -7.28 -8.49
N ASP A 63 8.28 -6.27 -8.32
CA ASP A 63 9.33 -6.23 -7.29
C ASP A 63 8.76 -6.11 -5.87
N GLN A 64 7.53 -5.59 -5.74
CA GLN A 64 6.83 -5.46 -4.47
C GLN A 64 5.39 -5.96 -4.62
N VAL A 65 5.03 -6.99 -3.86
CA VAL A 65 3.69 -7.59 -3.85
C VAL A 65 2.98 -7.38 -2.51
N TRP A 66 1.66 -7.38 -2.55
CA TRP A 66 0.82 -7.31 -1.36
C TRP A 66 -0.10 -8.51 -1.29
N CYS A 67 -0.20 -9.10 -0.10
CA CYS A 67 -1.05 -10.25 0.14
C CYS A 67 -2.00 -10.00 1.30
N ALA A 68 -3.28 -10.23 1.07
CA ALA A 68 -4.28 -10.37 2.12
C ALA A 68 -4.23 -11.81 2.63
N CYS A 69 -3.88 -11.99 3.91
CA CYS A 69 -3.83 -13.29 4.57
C CYS A 69 -4.94 -13.39 5.62
N TYR A 70 -5.74 -14.45 5.53
CA TYR A 70 -6.72 -14.82 6.54
C TYR A 70 -6.38 -16.19 7.11
N ALA A 71 -6.58 -16.37 8.42
CA ALA A 71 -6.41 -17.65 9.08
C ALA A 71 -7.13 -17.67 10.44
N GLU A 72 -7.50 -18.87 10.89
CA GLU A 72 -8.16 -19.10 12.17
C GLU A 72 -7.26 -19.88 13.12
N LYS A 73 -7.33 -19.55 14.41
CA LYS A 73 -6.68 -20.36 15.44
C LYS A 73 -7.41 -21.70 15.53
N SER A 74 -6.67 -22.82 15.55
CA SER A 74 -7.26 -24.11 15.86
C SER A 74 -7.97 -24.06 17.22
N ALA A 75 -9.19 -24.61 17.27
CA ALA A 75 -9.97 -24.77 18.50
C ALA A 75 -9.20 -25.58 19.56
#